data_AF-H2YVD8-F1
#
_entry.id   AF-H2YVD8-F1
#
_cell.length_a   1.000
_cell.length_b   1.000
_cell.length_c   1.000
_cell.angle_alpha   90.00
_cell.angle_beta   90.00
_cell.angle_gamma   90.00
#
_symmetry.space_group_name_H-M   'P 1'
#
loop_
_entity.id
_entity.type
_entity.pdbx_description
1 polymer ?
#
loop_
_entity_poly.entity_id
_entity_poly.type
_entity_poly.pdbx_seq_one_letter_code
_entity_poly.pdbx_strand_id
1 'polypeptide(L)'
;MVLSTRQRDELNLAISEYLRSNGYSKALEAFKEEADLSDQVDKKYDGLMEKKWTSVVRLQRKVMDLEAKLNELTKETRDGITPQHKKDPSEWIPRPPERYALSGHRSPITRVIFHPVYGLVLSAAEDSTIKVWDYETGDFERTLKGHTDSVQDISFDPTGKILASCESMGMPMNGNTEVYIFADRNCTRILLLCVSMLGNCVMRRLK
;
A
#
# COMPACT_ATOMS: atom_id res chain seq x y z
N MET A 1 -4.58 34.41 20.64
CA MET A 1 -3.28 34.14 21.28
C MET A 1 -2.74 35.47 21.78
N VAL A 2 -2.70 35.69 23.10
CA VAL A 2 -2.25 36.97 23.68
C VAL A 2 -0.75 36.85 23.97
N LEU A 3 0.05 37.76 23.41
CA LEU A 3 1.49 37.84 23.66
C LEU A 3 1.74 38.23 25.12
N SER A 4 2.73 37.60 25.76
CA SER A 4 3.17 38.02 27.09
C SER A 4 3.77 39.43 27.05
N THR A 5 3.80 40.13 28.18
CA THR A 5 4.40 41.48 28.29
C THR A 5 5.84 41.49 27.78
N ARG A 6 6.66 40.54 28.23
CA ARG A 6 8.03 40.37 27.75
C ARG A 6 8.14 40.15 26.24
N GLN A 7 7.26 39.33 25.66
CA GLN A 7 7.26 39.09 24.21
C GLN A 7 6.85 40.32 23.41
N ARG A 8 5.98 41.15 23.99
CA ARG A 8 5.56 42.43 23.42
C ARG A 8 6.72 43.43 23.43
N ASP A 9 7.45 43.51 24.53
CA ASP A 9 8.60 44.42 24.64
C ASP A 9 9.73 44.02 23.68
N GLU A 10 10.05 42.71 23.60
CA GLU A 10 11.02 42.17 22.64
C GLU A 10 10.59 42.39 21.17
N LEU A 11 9.28 42.36 20.88
CA LEU A 11 8.73 42.67 19.57
C LEU A 11 8.85 44.17 19.26
N ASN A 12 8.52 45.04 20.21
CA ASN A 12 8.61 46.48 20.05
C ASN A 12 10.06 46.94 19.79
N LEU A 13 11.05 46.33 20.47
CA LEU A 13 12.47 46.53 20.21
C LEU A 13 12.88 46.09 18.79
N ALA A 14 12.34 44.96 18.31
CA ALA A 14 12.62 44.49 16.95
C ALA A 14 11.99 45.39 15.87
N ILE A 15 10.80 45.95 16.13
CA ILE A 15 10.11 46.86 15.22
C ILE A 15 10.84 48.21 15.15
N SER A 16 11.27 48.77 16.28
CA SER A 16 12.00 50.03 16.30
C SER A 16 13.33 49.94 15.56
N GLU A 17 14.08 48.84 15.73
CA GLU A 17 15.31 48.57 14.99
C GLU A 17 15.06 48.43 13.48
N TYR A 18 13.99 47.74 13.06
CA TYR A 18 13.58 47.64 11.66
C TYR A 18 13.22 49.00 11.03
N LEU A 19 12.47 49.83 11.76
CA LEU A 19 12.10 51.17 11.29
C LEU A 19 13.34 52.06 11.14
N ARG A 20 14.28 51.95 12.07
CA ARG A 20 15.55 52.68 12.06
C ARG A 20 16.43 52.24 10.89
N SER A 21 16.62 50.93 10.69
CA SER A 21 17.50 50.39 9.62
C SER A 21 16.99 50.72 8.22
N ASN A 22 15.66 50.78 8.04
CA ASN A 22 15.02 51.17 6.77
C ASN A 22 14.82 52.68 6.60
N GLY A 23 15.24 53.51 7.57
CA GLY A 23 15.19 54.97 7.46
C GLY A 23 13.82 55.62 7.69
N TYR A 24 12.86 54.92 8.31
CA TYR A 24 11.53 55.44 8.59
C TYR A 24 11.48 56.29 9.89
N SER A 25 12.18 57.42 9.89
CA SER A 25 12.37 58.28 11.08
C SER A 25 11.06 58.80 11.72
N LYS A 26 10.12 59.30 10.92
CA LYS A 26 8.82 59.81 11.43
C LYS A 26 7.98 58.72 12.11
N ALA A 27 8.00 57.51 11.55
CA ALA A 27 7.28 56.37 12.12
C ALA A 27 7.98 55.84 13.37
N LEU A 28 9.32 55.90 13.41
CA LEU A 28 10.11 55.53 14.57
C LEU A 28 9.79 56.42 15.78
N GLU A 29 9.77 57.74 15.61
CA GLU A 29 9.49 58.70 16.70
C GLU A 29 8.08 58.48 17.27
N ALA A 30 7.06 58.40 16.41
CA ALA A 30 5.69 58.12 16.84
C ALA A 30 5.56 56.77 17.57
N PHE A 31 6.22 55.71 17.06
CA PHE A 31 6.17 54.39 17.68
C PHE A 31 6.89 54.33 19.03
N LYS A 32 7.99 55.09 19.19
CA LYS A 32 8.71 55.18 20.47
C LYS A 32 7.87 55.83 21.56
N GLU A 33 7.13 56.90 21.23
CA GLU A 33 6.23 57.57 22.18
C GLU A 33 5.07 56.66 22.62
N GLU A 34 4.51 55.89 21.68
CA GLU A 34 3.38 55.00 21.97
C GLU A 34 3.78 53.73 22.74
N ALA A 35 5.00 53.25 22.53
CA ALA A 35 5.50 52.01 23.13
C ALA A 35 6.33 52.21 24.42
N ASP A 36 6.54 53.46 24.87
CA ASP A 36 7.37 53.82 26.03
C ASP A 36 8.78 53.16 26.00
N LEU A 37 9.43 53.21 24.83
CA LEU A 37 10.75 52.58 24.63
C LEU A 37 11.89 53.53 25.00
N SER A 38 12.82 53.05 25.84
CA SER A 38 14.08 53.74 26.12
C SER A 38 15.02 53.77 24.90
N ASP A 39 15.86 54.79 24.77
CA ASP A 39 16.80 55.01 23.65
C ASP A 39 17.99 54.02 23.58
N GLN A 40 17.96 52.90 24.30
CA GLN A 40 19.07 51.95 24.30
C GLN A 40 19.24 51.26 22.94
N VAL A 41 20.48 51.27 22.46
CA VAL A 41 20.88 50.70 21.16
C VAL A 41 21.18 49.21 21.35
N ASP A 42 20.15 48.39 21.24
CA ASP A 42 20.30 46.94 21.28
C ASP A 42 20.54 46.39 19.87
N LYS A 43 21.82 46.26 19.48
CA LYS A 43 22.26 45.60 18.23
C LYS A 43 21.77 44.15 18.07
N LYS A 44 21.21 43.56 19.13
CA LYS A 44 20.66 42.21 19.18
C LYS A 44 19.51 41.99 18.17
N TYR A 45 18.73 43.03 17.86
CA TYR A 45 17.52 42.90 17.03
C TYR A 45 17.74 43.31 15.56
N ASP A 46 18.96 43.66 15.18
CA ASP A 46 19.31 44.05 13.81
C ASP A 46 19.11 42.89 12.82
N GLY A 47 18.36 43.16 11.74
CA GLY A 47 18.02 42.15 10.73
C GLY A 47 17.10 41.01 11.22
N LEU A 48 16.58 41.06 12.45
CA LEU A 48 15.80 39.97 13.04
C LEU A 48 14.44 39.81 12.36
N MET A 49 13.79 40.92 12.04
CA MET A 49 12.47 40.92 11.39
C MET A 49 12.56 40.36 9.97
N GLU A 50 13.59 40.70 9.22
CA GLU A 50 13.85 40.20 7.87
C GLU A 50 14.11 38.69 7.87
N LYS A 51 14.92 38.20 8.82
CA LYS A 51 15.17 36.75 9.01
C LYS A 51 13.90 35.99 9.40
N LYS A 52 13.08 36.54 10.30
CA LYS A 52 11.80 35.95 10.68
C LYS A 52 10.83 35.97 9.49
N TRP A 53 10.73 37.08 8.78
CA TRP A 53 9.85 37.25 7.63
C TRP A 53 10.20 36.29 6.47
N THR A 54 11.47 36.17 6.11
CA THR A 54 11.92 35.20 5.09
C THR A 54 11.59 33.76 5.47
N SER A 55 11.73 33.41 6.76
CA SER A 55 11.32 32.09 7.27
C SER A 55 9.82 31.88 7.17
N VAL A 56 9.01 32.89 7.54
CA VAL A 56 7.55 32.86 7.44
C VAL A 56 7.10 32.69 5.99
N VAL A 57 7.64 33.47 5.05
CA VAL A 57 7.31 33.36 3.62
C VAL A 57 7.66 31.97 3.07
N ARG A 58 8.81 31.41 3.47
CA ARG A 58 9.22 30.06 3.06
C ARG A 58 8.29 28.99 3.63
N LEU A 59 7.89 29.12 4.89
CA LEU A 59 6.94 28.22 5.53
C LEU A 59 5.56 28.33 4.88
N GLN A 60 5.07 29.55 4.62
CA GLN A 60 3.78 29.78 3.98
C GLN A 60 3.73 29.16 2.58
N ARG A 61 4.80 29.29 1.78
CA ARG A 61 4.92 28.59 0.50
C ARG A 61 4.80 27.07 0.67
N LYS A 62 5.53 26.51 1.65
CA LYS A 62 5.49 25.08 1.92
C LYS A 62 4.10 24.62 2.39
N VAL A 63 3.39 25.44 3.15
CA VAL A 63 2.01 25.19 3.56
C VAL A 63 1.11 25.14 2.32
N MET A 64 1.21 26.11 1.41
CA MET A 64 0.42 26.11 0.16
C MET A 64 0.73 24.89 -0.72
N ASP A 65 2.01 24.52 -0.85
CA ASP A 65 2.41 23.32 -1.60
C ASP A 65 1.84 22.03 -0.97
N LEU A 66 1.82 21.96 0.37
CA LEU A 66 1.26 20.81 1.09
C LEU A 66 -0.26 20.75 1.00
N GLU A 67 -0.95 21.89 1.11
CA GLU A 67 -2.40 22.00 0.94
C GLU A 67 -2.81 21.59 -0.48
N ALA A 68 -2.04 21.99 -1.50
CA ALA A 68 -2.26 21.58 -2.89
C ALA A 68 -2.14 20.05 -3.06
N LYS A 69 -1.06 19.45 -2.54
CA LYS A 69 -0.86 17.99 -2.58
C LYS A 69 -1.95 17.23 -1.82
N LEU A 70 -2.37 17.77 -0.68
CA LEU A 70 -3.43 17.16 0.13
C LEU A 70 -4.76 17.18 -0.62
N ASN A 71 -5.07 18.28 -1.34
CA ASN A 71 -6.26 18.38 -2.17
C ASN A 71 -6.26 17.39 -3.35
N GLU A 72 -5.10 17.21 -4.00
CA GLU A 72 -4.92 16.23 -5.08
C GLU A 72 -5.16 14.80 -4.59
N LEU A 73 -4.47 14.39 -3.52
CA LEU A 73 -4.66 13.08 -2.89
C LEU A 73 -6.10 12.86 -2.40
N THR A 74 -6.74 13.90 -1.87
CA THR A 74 -8.15 13.83 -1.44
C THR A 74 -9.07 13.59 -2.64
N LYS A 75 -8.77 14.22 -3.78
CA LYS A 75 -9.52 14.03 -5.02
C LYS A 75 -9.33 12.61 -5.56
N GLU A 76 -8.10 12.10 -5.61
CA GLU A 76 -7.80 10.72 -6.01
C GLU A 76 -8.51 9.69 -5.11
N THR A 77 -8.56 9.93 -3.80
CA THR A 77 -9.23 9.05 -2.85
C THR A 77 -10.75 9.09 -3.00
N ARG A 78 -11.34 10.28 -3.28
CA ARG A 78 -12.78 10.45 -3.49
C ARG A 78 -13.26 9.83 -4.80
N ASP A 79 -12.49 9.99 -5.87
CA ASP A 79 -12.84 9.55 -7.21
C ASP A 79 -12.46 8.07 -7.48
N GLY A 80 -11.66 7.47 -6.58
CA GLY A 80 -11.17 6.09 -6.70
C GLY A 80 -10.22 5.89 -7.89
N ILE A 81 -9.81 4.64 -8.15
CA ILE A 81 -8.96 4.25 -9.30
C ILE A 81 -9.77 4.27 -10.62
N THR A 82 -10.81 5.08 -10.72
CA THR A 82 -11.58 5.22 -11.96
C THR A 82 -11.17 6.53 -12.64
N PRO A 83 -10.31 6.47 -13.67
CA PRO A 83 -10.14 7.62 -14.53
C PRO A 83 -11.44 7.76 -15.34
N GLN A 84 -12.36 8.57 -14.83
CA GLN A 84 -13.51 9.09 -15.60
C GLN A 84 -13.05 10.13 -16.65
N HIS A 85 -11.77 10.50 -16.65
CA HIS A 85 -11.15 11.08 -17.83
C HIS A 85 -11.02 10.00 -18.90
N LYS A 86 -11.66 10.22 -20.05
CA LYS A 86 -11.37 9.47 -21.29
C LYS A 86 -9.87 9.58 -21.52
N LYS A 87 -9.13 8.53 -21.14
CA LYS A 87 -7.68 8.43 -21.41
C LYS A 87 -7.46 8.62 -22.90
N ASP A 88 -6.57 9.53 -23.25
CA ASP A 88 -6.24 9.76 -24.65
C ASP A 88 -5.74 8.46 -25.28
N PRO A 89 -6.08 8.14 -26.54
CA PRO A 89 -5.70 6.88 -27.19
C PRO A 89 -4.19 6.60 -27.20
N SER A 90 -3.35 7.64 -27.04
CA SER A 90 -1.89 7.54 -26.93
C SER A 90 -1.39 7.05 -25.57
N GLU A 91 -2.20 7.14 -24.52
CA GLU A 91 -1.89 6.64 -23.17
C GLU A 91 -2.34 5.18 -22.99
N TRP A 92 -3.01 4.63 -24.01
CA TRP A 92 -3.45 3.25 -24.01
C TRP A 92 -2.27 2.32 -24.31
N ILE A 93 -1.82 1.61 -23.28
CA ILE A 93 -0.99 0.43 -23.49
C ILE A 93 -1.96 -0.68 -23.92
N PRO A 94 -1.92 -1.15 -25.19
CA PRO A 94 -2.79 -2.23 -25.61
C PRO A 94 -2.49 -3.46 -24.75
N ARG A 95 -3.55 -4.10 -24.24
CA ARG A 95 -3.37 -5.39 -23.55
C ARG A 95 -2.76 -6.36 -24.57
N PRO A 96 -1.60 -6.96 -24.28
CA PRO A 96 -1.02 -7.94 -25.19
C PRO A 96 -2.03 -9.07 -25.39
N PRO A 97 -2.15 -9.61 -26.63
CA PRO A 97 -3.00 -10.76 -26.88
C PRO A 97 -2.57 -11.94 -26.01
N GLU A 98 -3.51 -12.83 -25.68
CA GLU A 98 -3.20 -14.04 -24.93
C GLU A 98 -2.13 -14.87 -25.66
N ARG A 99 -1.09 -15.28 -24.93
CA ARG A 99 0.01 -16.06 -25.52
C ARG A 99 -0.35 -17.54 -25.66
N TYR A 100 -1.08 -18.08 -24.68
CA TYR A 100 -1.51 -19.47 -24.62
C TYR A 100 -2.92 -19.58 -24.05
N ALA A 101 -3.72 -20.48 -24.62
CA ALA A 101 -5.04 -20.86 -24.13
C ALA A 101 -5.00 -22.32 -23.64
N LEU A 102 -4.85 -22.50 -22.32
CA LEU A 102 -4.68 -23.81 -21.69
C LEU A 102 -6.04 -24.47 -21.44
N SER A 103 -6.52 -25.26 -22.41
CA SER A 103 -7.78 -26.00 -22.30
C SER A 103 -7.55 -27.42 -21.76
N GLY A 104 -8.34 -27.83 -20.77
CA GLY A 104 -8.26 -29.19 -20.25
C GLY A 104 -9.04 -29.48 -18.97
N HIS A 105 -9.46 -28.47 -18.22
CA HIS A 105 -10.38 -28.64 -17.10
C HIS A 105 -11.80 -28.93 -17.59
N ARG A 106 -12.51 -29.80 -16.86
CA ARG A 106 -13.89 -30.20 -17.21
C ARG A 106 -14.95 -29.30 -16.57
N SER A 107 -14.54 -28.46 -15.64
CA SER A 107 -15.37 -27.59 -14.84
C SER A 107 -14.68 -26.23 -14.66
N PRO A 108 -15.36 -25.24 -14.06
CA PRO A 108 -14.77 -23.94 -13.80
C PRO A 108 -13.48 -24.04 -12.98
N ILE A 109 -12.49 -23.27 -13.42
CA ILE A 109 -11.23 -23.12 -12.69
C ILE A 109 -11.49 -22.21 -11.49
N THR A 110 -11.25 -22.70 -10.29
CA THR A 110 -11.46 -21.98 -9.04
C THR A 110 -10.25 -21.12 -8.68
N ARG A 111 -9.03 -21.62 -8.99
CA ARG A 111 -7.78 -20.96 -8.61
C ARG A 111 -6.67 -21.21 -9.61
N VAL A 112 -5.79 -20.21 -9.81
CA VAL A 112 -4.55 -20.35 -10.58
C VAL A 112 -3.39 -19.78 -9.75
N ILE A 113 -2.26 -20.48 -9.70
CA ILE A 113 -1.07 -20.06 -8.97
C ILE A 113 0.21 -20.31 -9.77
N PHE A 114 1.16 -19.39 -9.66
CA PHE A 114 2.49 -19.54 -10.22
C PHE A 114 3.43 -20.21 -9.23
N HIS A 115 4.29 -21.09 -9.74
CA HIS A 115 5.37 -21.63 -8.94
C HIS A 115 6.45 -20.55 -8.71
N PRO A 116 6.94 -20.35 -7.48
CA PRO A 116 7.88 -19.25 -7.18
C PRO A 116 9.27 -19.42 -7.81
N VAL A 117 9.67 -20.65 -8.17
CA VAL A 117 11.03 -20.98 -8.65
C VAL A 117 11.06 -21.54 -10.08
N TYR A 118 9.96 -22.10 -10.59
CA TYR A 118 9.96 -22.85 -11.85
C TYR A 118 8.96 -22.23 -12.81
N GLY A 119 9.13 -22.55 -14.09
CA GLY A 119 8.26 -22.18 -15.22
C GLY A 119 6.83 -22.71 -15.15
N LEU A 120 6.29 -23.01 -13.97
CA LEU A 120 5.07 -23.80 -13.82
C LEU A 120 3.90 -22.95 -13.33
N VAL A 121 2.73 -23.23 -13.91
CA VAL A 121 1.44 -22.71 -13.50
C VAL A 121 0.56 -23.87 -13.08
N LEU A 122 -0.10 -23.71 -11.94
CA LEU A 122 -1.06 -24.68 -11.45
C LEU A 122 -2.46 -24.09 -11.52
N SER A 123 -3.41 -24.90 -11.97
CA SER A 123 -4.82 -24.56 -12.00
C SER A 123 -5.64 -25.60 -11.23
N ALA A 124 -6.47 -25.10 -10.33
CA ALA A 124 -7.44 -25.86 -9.56
C ALA A 124 -8.81 -25.73 -10.20
N ALA A 125 -9.60 -26.79 -10.21
CA ALA A 125 -10.98 -26.71 -10.67
C ALA A 125 -11.94 -27.51 -9.78
N GLU A 126 -13.23 -27.29 -10.00
CA GLU A 126 -14.32 -28.05 -9.36
C GLU A 126 -14.35 -29.52 -9.80
N ASP A 127 -13.52 -29.92 -10.77
CA ASP A 127 -13.45 -31.30 -11.29
C ASP A 127 -12.63 -32.21 -10.37
N SER A 128 -12.40 -31.75 -9.13
CA SER A 128 -11.53 -32.35 -8.11
C SER A 128 -10.10 -32.62 -8.59
N THR A 129 -9.64 -31.89 -9.62
CA THR A 129 -8.28 -32.02 -10.14
C THR A 129 -7.50 -30.72 -10.07
N ILE A 130 -6.19 -30.88 -9.88
CA ILE A 130 -5.22 -29.81 -10.01
C ILE A 130 -4.35 -30.16 -11.21
N LYS A 131 -4.24 -29.26 -12.18
CA LYS A 131 -3.39 -29.44 -13.36
C LYS A 131 -2.16 -28.56 -13.26
N VAL A 132 -1.03 -29.09 -13.71
CA VAL A 132 0.25 -28.40 -13.80
C VAL A 132 0.56 -28.19 -15.27
N TRP A 133 0.90 -26.95 -15.60
CA TRP A 133 1.20 -26.48 -16.95
C TRP A 133 2.57 -25.81 -16.94
N ASP A 134 3.32 -25.98 -18.01
CA ASP A 134 4.50 -25.16 -18.28
C ASP A 134 4.06 -23.88 -18.99
N TYR A 135 4.32 -22.71 -18.40
CA TYR A 135 3.89 -21.43 -19.01
C TYR A 135 4.82 -20.99 -20.14
N GLU A 136 6.04 -21.52 -20.24
CA GLU A 136 6.97 -21.17 -21.31
C GLU A 136 6.55 -21.81 -22.63
N THR A 137 6.17 -23.08 -22.58
CA THR A 137 5.75 -23.90 -23.74
C THR A 137 4.24 -23.95 -23.92
N GLY A 138 3.46 -23.75 -22.86
CA GLY A 138 2.01 -23.97 -22.85
C GLY A 138 1.63 -25.46 -22.74
N ASP A 139 2.60 -26.34 -22.46
CA ASP A 139 2.37 -27.77 -22.42
C ASP A 139 1.75 -28.23 -21.10
N PHE A 140 0.86 -29.22 -21.21
CA PHE A 140 0.29 -29.91 -20.08
C PHE A 140 1.31 -30.92 -19.53
N GLU A 141 1.74 -30.74 -18.28
CA GLU A 141 2.75 -31.61 -17.68
C GLU A 141 2.11 -32.78 -16.92
N ARG A 142 1.20 -32.49 -15.98
CA ARG A 142 0.62 -33.51 -15.11
C ARG A 142 -0.72 -33.09 -14.49
N THR A 143 -1.51 -34.07 -14.09
CA THR A 143 -2.73 -33.87 -13.27
C THR A 143 -2.52 -34.52 -11.91
N LEU A 144 -2.70 -33.74 -10.84
CA LEU A 144 -2.76 -34.22 -9.47
C LEU A 144 -4.20 -34.60 -9.16
N LYS A 145 -4.40 -35.89 -8.87
CA LYS A 145 -5.68 -36.46 -8.45
C LYS A 145 -5.53 -36.94 -7.01
N GLY A 146 -6.60 -36.80 -6.24
CA GLY A 146 -6.60 -37.19 -4.83
C GLY A 146 -7.73 -36.53 -4.04
N HIS A 147 -8.19 -35.37 -4.51
CA HIS A 147 -9.36 -34.72 -4.01
C HIS A 147 -10.63 -35.51 -4.33
N THR A 148 -11.50 -35.63 -3.34
CA THR A 148 -12.79 -36.32 -3.49
C THR A 148 -13.88 -35.36 -3.94
N ASP A 149 -13.70 -34.06 -3.68
CA ASP A 149 -14.64 -32.99 -4.00
C ASP A 149 -13.90 -31.78 -4.64
N SER A 150 -14.65 -30.70 -4.87
CA SER A 150 -14.21 -29.49 -5.56
C SER A 150 -13.08 -28.77 -4.82
N VAL A 151 -11.96 -28.55 -5.51
CA VAL A 151 -10.80 -27.82 -4.96
C VAL A 151 -11.14 -26.33 -4.91
N GLN A 152 -11.09 -25.75 -3.72
CA GLN A 152 -11.43 -24.34 -3.48
C GLN A 152 -10.21 -23.42 -3.58
N ASP A 153 -9.08 -23.83 -3.04
CA ASP A 153 -7.87 -23.01 -3.03
C ASP A 153 -6.59 -23.87 -3.08
N ILE A 154 -5.52 -23.25 -3.56
CA ILE A 154 -4.17 -23.80 -3.65
C ILE A 154 -3.16 -22.72 -3.24
N SER A 155 -2.16 -23.09 -2.44
CA SER A 155 -1.05 -22.22 -2.07
C SER A 155 0.30 -22.93 -2.11
N PHE A 156 1.34 -22.21 -2.51
CA PHE A 156 2.73 -22.66 -2.46
C PHE A 156 3.45 -22.11 -1.24
N ASP A 157 4.34 -22.93 -0.69
CA ASP A 157 5.38 -22.44 0.22
C ASP A 157 6.38 -21.54 -0.54
N PRO A 158 6.98 -20.50 0.09
CA PRO A 158 7.97 -19.65 -0.56
C PRO A 158 9.19 -20.41 -1.12
N THR A 159 9.49 -21.60 -0.58
CA THR A 159 10.57 -22.45 -1.12
C THR A 159 10.17 -23.26 -2.37
N GLY A 160 8.88 -23.29 -2.72
CA GLY A 160 8.35 -24.04 -3.87
C GLY A 160 8.39 -25.56 -3.72
N LYS A 161 8.70 -26.09 -2.53
CA LYS A 161 8.76 -27.54 -2.32
C LYS A 161 7.42 -28.16 -1.93
N ILE A 162 6.51 -27.32 -1.43
CA ILE A 162 5.29 -27.74 -0.77
C ILE A 162 4.11 -27.02 -1.42
N LEU A 163 3.10 -27.81 -1.78
CA LEU A 163 1.80 -27.35 -2.21
C LEU A 163 0.76 -27.73 -1.15
N ALA A 164 -0.08 -26.76 -0.75
CA ALA A 164 -1.27 -26.97 0.04
C ALA A 164 -2.51 -26.78 -0.83
N SER A 165 -3.51 -27.64 -0.66
CA SER A 165 -4.80 -27.53 -1.34
C SER A 165 -5.96 -27.78 -0.37
N CYS A 166 -7.11 -27.19 -0.67
CA CYS A 166 -8.31 -27.29 0.15
C CYS A 166 -9.48 -27.74 -0.71
N GLU A 167 -10.28 -28.71 -0.25
CA GLU A 167 -11.57 -29.04 -0.85
C GLU A 167 -12.69 -28.70 0.11
N SER A 168 -13.85 -28.34 -0.42
CA SER A 168 -15.07 -28.25 0.37
C SER A 168 -15.85 -29.52 0.14
N MET A 169 -15.88 -30.42 1.13
CA MET A 169 -16.82 -31.53 1.10
C MET A 169 -18.24 -30.96 1.21
N GLY A 170 -19.10 -31.26 0.23
CA GLY A 170 -20.51 -30.89 0.29
C GLY A 170 -21.19 -31.38 1.58
N MET A 171 -21.88 -30.47 2.28
CA MET A 171 -22.49 -30.62 3.61
C MET A 171 -22.96 -32.03 4.02
N PRO A 172 -22.72 -32.40 5.29
CA PRO A 172 -23.85 -32.41 6.23
C PRO A 172 -23.50 -31.74 7.56
N MET A 173 -24.16 -30.61 7.86
CA MET A 173 -24.32 -29.95 9.18
C MET A 173 -23.09 -29.66 10.07
N ASN A 174 -21.90 -30.15 9.78
CA ASN A 174 -20.66 -29.92 10.50
C ASN A 174 -19.59 -29.50 9.49
N GLY A 175 -19.37 -28.19 9.37
CA GLY A 175 -18.48 -27.57 8.37
C GLY A 175 -17.00 -27.91 8.57
N ASN A 176 -16.61 -29.13 8.21
CA ASN A 176 -15.22 -29.54 8.18
C ASN A 176 -14.61 -29.14 6.84
N THR A 177 -13.81 -28.08 6.85
CA THR A 177 -12.89 -27.76 5.77
C THR A 177 -11.72 -28.74 5.83
N GLU A 178 -11.65 -29.70 4.92
CA GLU A 178 -10.54 -30.65 4.88
C GLU A 178 -9.34 -30.04 4.13
N VAL A 179 -8.23 -29.86 4.85
CA VAL A 179 -6.96 -29.37 4.30
C VAL A 179 -6.12 -30.56 3.86
N TYR A 180 -5.63 -30.56 2.63
CA TYR A 180 -4.76 -31.59 2.07
C TYR A 180 -3.37 -30.98 1.82
N ILE A 181 -2.27 -31.65 2.21
CA ILE A 181 -0.92 -31.13 1.93
C ILE A 181 0.09 -32.23 1.55
N PHE A 182 0.98 -31.83 0.65
CA PHE A 182 2.35 -32.30 0.36
C PHE A 182 2.51 -33.22 -0.85
N ALA A 183 2.76 -32.60 -2.01
CA ALA A 183 3.47 -33.22 -3.12
C ALA A 183 4.91 -32.67 -3.17
N ASP A 184 5.91 -33.53 -2.91
CA ASP A 184 7.31 -33.26 -3.27
C ASP A 184 7.45 -33.33 -4.82
N ARG A 185 8.61 -32.96 -5.42
CA ARG A 185 8.83 -32.88 -6.90
C ARG A 185 8.25 -34.04 -7.74
N ASN A 186 8.09 -35.22 -7.15
CA ASN A 186 7.57 -36.42 -7.80
C ASN A 186 6.06 -36.68 -7.59
N CYS A 187 5.35 -35.92 -6.75
CA CYS A 187 3.91 -36.09 -6.46
C CYS A 187 3.50 -37.55 -6.14
N THR A 188 4.40 -38.36 -5.56
CA THR A 188 4.20 -39.81 -5.38
C THR A 188 3.49 -40.19 -4.10
N ARG A 189 3.24 -39.24 -3.17
CA ARG A 189 2.55 -39.49 -1.91
C ARG A 189 1.67 -38.31 -1.55
N ILE A 190 0.43 -38.59 -1.16
CA ILE A 190 -0.54 -37.64 -0.60
C ILE A 190 -0.62 -37.97 0.90
N LEU A 191 -0.33 -37.01 1.78
CA LEU A 191 -0.48 -37.18 3.22
C LEU A 191 -1.68 -36.35 3.72
N LEU A 192 -2.56 -36.98 4.48
CA LEU A 192 -3.77 -36.35 5.03
C LEU A 192 -3.44 -35.57 6.31
N LEU A 193 -3.79 -34.29 6.32
CA LEU A 193 -3.80 -33.43 7.50
C LEU A 193 -5.20 -32.82 7.68
N CYS A 194 -6.10 -33.60 8.28
CA CYS A 194 -7.43 -33.11 8.62
C CYS A 194 -7.33 -31.99 9.68
N VAL A 195 -7.63 -30.75 9.29
CA VAL A 195 -7.80 -29.63 10.22
C VAL A 195 -9.28 -29.51 10.52
N SER A 196 -9.73 -30.15 11.60
CA SER A 196 -11.08 -29.90 12.12
C SER A 196 -11.12 -28.56 12.85
N MET A 197 -12.17 -27.76 12.67
CA MET A 197 -12.41 -26.55 13.49
C MET A 197 -12.56 -26.84 14.99
N LEU A 198 -12.58 -28.11 15.41
CA LEU A 198 -12.69 -28.56 16.80
C LEU A 198 -11.33 -28.92 17.45
N GLY A 199 -10.20 -28.45 16.89
CA GLY A 199 -8.93 -28.41 17.60
C GLY A 199 -8.17 -29.73 17.73
N ASN A 200 -8.59 -30.79 17.02
CA ASN A 200 -7.84 -32.04 16.94
C ASN A 200 -7.34 -32.28 15.51
N CYS A 201 -6.06 -32.01 15.27
CA CYS A 201 -5.34 -32.44 14.06
C CYS A 201 -4.94 -33.91 14.22
N VAL A 202 -5.59 -34.82 13.49
CA VAL A 202 -5.17 -36.23 13.43
C VAL A 202 -4.40 -36.44 12.12
N MET A 203 -3.09 -36.61 12.22
CA MET A 203 -2.25 -37.01 11.08
C MET A 203 -2.52 -38.49 10.78
N ARG A 204 -3.14 -38.80 9.64
CA ARG A 204 -3.28 -40.19 9.17
C ARG A 204 -2.39 -40.42 7.96
N ARG A 205 -1.46 -41.37 8.10
CA ARG A 205 -0.61 -41.85 7.02
C ARG A 205 -1.40 -42.89 6.23
N LEU A 206 -1.81 -42.58 4.99
CA LEU A 206 -2.25 -43.62 4.06
C LEU A 206 -1.01 -44.37 3.54
N LYS A 207 -1.11 -45.70 3.52
CA LYS A 207 -0.09 -46.61 2.97
C LYS A 207 -0.16 -46.63 1.45
#